data_AF-A0A7J7CLB2-F1
#
_entry.id   AF-A0A7J7CLB2-F1
#
_cell.length_a   1.000
_cell.length_b   1.000
_cell.length_c   1.000
_cell.angle_alpha   90.00
_cell.angle_beta   90.00
_cell.angle_gamma   90.00
#
_symmetry.space_group_name_H-M   'P 1'
#
loop_
_entity.id
_entity.type
_entity.pdbx_description
1 polymer ?
#
loop_
_entity_poly.entity_id
_entity_poly.type
_entity_poly.pdbx_seq_one_letter_code
_entity_poly.pdbx_strand_id
1 'polypeptide(L)'
;MVRHSKGRQKIEMKKMTNENNLNVTFSKRRNGVFKKACELSTLCGVEAAVIVFSPAKKAFSFGNPSVESVVNRFLTGNHPPTLGTARLVEAHRSENVRNINYQLTQVYIDH
;
A
#
# COMPACT_ATOMS: atom_id res chain seq x y z
N MET A 1 -37.81 -14.43 8.67
CA MET A 1 -37.73 -13.03 8.22
C MET A 1 -37.50 -13.00 6.72
N VAL A 2 -38.51 -12.62 5.92
CA VAL A 2 -38.42 -12.63 4.45
C VAL A 2 -37.55 -11.46 3.99
N ARG A 3 -36.53 -11.71 3.15
CA ARG A 3 -35.70 -10.65 2.56
C ARG A 3 -36.41 -10.09 1.33
N HIS A 4 -36.77 -8.81 1.37
CA HIS A 4 -37.45 -8.11 0.27
C HIS A 4 -36.51 -7.46 -0.76
N SER A 5 -35.18 -7.67 -0.68
CA SER A 5 -34.25 -7.05 -1.62
C SER A 5 -33.97 -7.94 -2.83
N LYS A 6 -33.85 -7.34 -4.02
CA LYS A 6 -33.42 -8.02 -5.25
C LYS A 6 -31.96 -8.53 -5.18
N GLY A 7 -31.23 -8.33 -4.08
CA GLY A 7 -29.82 -8.71 -3.96
C GLY A 7 -28.89 -7.93 -4.90
N ARG A 8 -27.68 -8.47 -5.11
CA ARG A 8 -26.70 -7.86 -6.01
C ARG A 8 -27.09 -8.13 -7.46
N GLN A 9 -27.32 -7.06 -8.22
CA GLN A 9 -27.66 -7.13 -9.64
C GLN A 9 -26.44 -6.85 -10.51
N LYS A 10 -26.37 -7.50 -11.67
CA LYS A 10 -25.36 -7.19 -12.70
C LYS A 10 -25.69 -5.83 -13.30
N ILE A 11 -24.66 -5.00 -13.51
CA ILE A 11 -24.78 -3.71 -14.17
C ILE A 11 -23.76 -3.62 -15.30
N GLU A 12 -24.02 -2.79 -16.29
CA GLU A 12 -23.07 -2.52 -17.37
C GLU A 12 -21.85 -1.74 -16.86
N MET A 13 -20.68 -2.02 -17.44
CA MET A 13 -19.43 -1.32 -17.13
C MET A 13 -19.31 -0.02 -17.94
N LYS A 14 -20.26 0.90 -17.70
CA LYS A 14 -20.29 2.24 -18.27
C LYS A 14 -20.62 3.27 -17.19
N LYS A 15 -20.45 4.56 -17.48
CA LYS A 15 -20.84 5.64 -16.56
C LYS A 15 -22.34 5.55 -16.27
N MET A 16 -22.70 5.53 -14.98
CA MET A 16 -24.09 5.53 -14.54
C MET A 16 -24.72 6.90 -14.81
N THR A 17 -25.93 6.92 -15.36
CA THR A 17 -26.67 8.15 -15.65
C THR A 17 -27.40 8.69 -14.41
N ASN A 18 -27.92 7.81 -13.57
CA ASN A 18 -28.58 8.21 -12.32
C ASN A 18 -27.53 8.63 -11.27
N GLU A 19 -27.55 9.90 -10.88
CA GLU A 19 -26.58 10.50 -9.96
C GLU A 19 -26.59 9.89 -8.55
N ASN A 20 -27.78 9.59 -8.01
CA ASN A 20 -27.90 8.96 -6.69
C ASN A 20 -27.23 7.58 -6.68
N ASN A 21 -27.53 6.77 -7.70
CA ASN A 21 -26.91 5.46 -7.85
C ASN A 21 -25.40 5.57 -8.10
N LEU A 22 -24.95 6.58 -8.85
CA LEU A 22 -23.53 6.86 -9.08
C LEU A 22 -22.81 7.19 -7.76
N ASN A 23 -23.37 8.08 -6.94
CA ASN A 23 -22.78 8.51 -5.66
C ASN A 23 -22.72 7.37 -4.64
N VAL A 24 -23.78 6.57 -4.54
CA VAL A 24 -23.81 5.38 -3.69
C VAL A 24 -22.80 4.33 -4.17
N THR A 25 -22.74 4.10 -5.49
CA THR A 25 -21.80 3.14 -6.09
C THR A 25 -20.36 3.58 -5.92
N PHE A 26 -20.06 4.87 -6.13
CA PHE A 26 -18.74 5.45 -5.86
C PHE A 26 -18.31 5.17 -4.42
N SER A 27 -19.17 5.50 -3.45
CA SER A 27 -18.85 5.31 -2.02
C SER A 27 -18.59 3.85 -1.68
N LYS A 28 -19.45 2.93 -2.16
CA LYS A 28 -19.29 1.48 -1.92
C LYS A 28 -18.04 0.91 -2.60
N ARG A 29 -17.82 1.23 -3.87
CA ARG A 29 -16.68 0.72 -4.65
C ARG A 29 -15.36 1.29 -4.15
N ARG A 30 -15.28 2.59 -3.87
CA ARG A 30 -14.10 3.22 -3.25
C ARG A 30 -13.70 2.47 -1.97
N ASN A 31 -14.66 2.27 -1.06
CA ASN A 31 -14.38 1.55 0.19
C ASN A 31 -13.92 0.12 -0.07
N GLY A 32 -14.52 -0.59 -1.03
CA GLY A 32 -14.10 -1.94 -1.43
C GLY A 32 -12.68 -1.96 -2.00
N VAL A 33 -12.33 -1.03 -2.87
CA VAL A 33 -10.98 -0.89 -3.44
C VAL A 33 -9.96 -0.58 -2.35
N PHE A 34 -10.26 0.33 -1.42
CA PHE A 34 -9.35 0.66 -0.32
C PHE A 34 -9.10 -0.54 0.59
N LYS A 35 -10.15 -1.32 0.92
CA LYS A 35 -9.99 -2.57 1.66
C LYS A 35 -9.08 -3.55 0.93
N LYS A 36 -9.25 -3.73 -0.38
CA LYS A 36 -8.39 -4.61 -1.17
C LYS A 36 -6.95 -4.14 -1.26
N ALA A 37 -6.72 -2.84 -1.38
CA ALA A 37 -5.37 -2.28 -1.33
C ALA A 37 -4.71 -2.49 0.04
N CYS A 38 -5.45 -2.32 1.12
CA CYS A 38 -4.99 -2.60 2.49
C CYS A 38 -4.67 -4.08 2.72
N GLU A 39 -5.58 -4.99 2.33
CA GLU A 39 -5.36 -6.44 2.38
C GLU A 39 -4.09 -6.83 1.61
N LEU A 40 -3.92 -6.35 0.38
CA LEU A 40 -2.75 -6.64 -0.45
C LEU A 40 -1.46 -6.12 0.19
N SER A 41 -1.47 -4.88 0.68
CA SER A 41 -0.32 -4.26 1.34
C SER A 41 0.09 -5.06 2.59
N THR A 42 -0.88 -5.50 3.36
CA THR A 42 -0.66 -6.27 4.60
C THR A 42 -0.16 -7.68 4.31
N LEU A 43 -0.80 -8.40 3.37
CA LEU A 43 -0.49 -9.80 3.09
C LEU A 43 0.83 -9.98 2.35
N CYS A 44 1.16 -9.04 1.46
CA CYS A 44 2.33 -9.16 0.59
C CYS A 44 3.48 -8.23 1.01
N GLY A 45 3.29 -7.40 2.04
CA GLY A 45 4.27 -6.39 2.46
C GLY A 45 4.56 -5.35 1.36
N VAL A 46 3.61 -5.11 0.47
CA VAL A 46 3.78 -4.16 -0.64
C VAL A 46 3.39 -2.76 -0.21
N GLU A 47 4.10 -1.79 -0.77
CA GLU A 47 3.77 -0.38 -0.61
C GLU A 47 2.89 0.06 -1.78
N ALA A 48 1.74 0.65 -1.47
CA ALA A 48 0.72 0.96 -2.45
C ALA A 48 0.01 2.27 -2.10
N ALA A 49 -0.38 3.02 -3.13
CA ALA A 49 -1.25 4.18 -2.99
C ALA A 49 -2.39 4.10 -4.00
N VAL A 50 -3.60 4.48 -3.57
CA VAL A 50 -4.78 4.60 -4.41
C VAL A 50 -5.36 5.98 -4.20
N ILE A 51 -5.52 6.76 -5.28
CA ILE A 51 -6.11 8.11 -5.26
C ILE A 51 -7.33 8.10 -6.17
N VAL A 52 -8.48 8.52 -5.66
CA VAL A 52 -9.72 8.61 -6.44
C VAL A 52 -10.44 9.92 -6.19
N PHE A 53 -10.99 10.49 -7.27
CA PHE A 53 -11.80 11.71 -7.22
C PHE A 53 -13.28 11.35 -7.35
N SER A 54 -14.09 11.90 -6.45
CA SER A 54 -15.55 11.77 -6.54
C SER A 54 -16.11 12.57 -7.72
N PRO A 55 -17.36 12.31 -8.13
CA PRO A 55 -18.05 13.15 -9.11
C PRO A 55 -18.04 14.64 -8.74
N ALA A 56 -18.12 14.94 -7.42
CA ALA A 56 -18.00 16.28 -6.85
C ALA A 56 -16.55 16.80 -6.72
N LYS A 57 -15.59 16.19 -7.43
CA LYS A 57 -14.17 16.57 -7.46
C LYS A 57 -13.41 16.51 -6.12
N LYS A 58 -14.04 16.00 -5.06
CA LYS A 58 -13.36 15.72 -3.79
C LYS A 58 -12.45 14.50 -3.91
N ALA A 59 -11.19 14.65 -3.48
CA ALA A 59 -10.19 13.59 -3.43
C ALA A 59 -10.39 12.67 -2.22
N PHE A 60 -10.10 11.39 -2.42
CA PHE A 60 -10.01 10.36 -1.39
C PHE A 60 -8.81 9.47 -1.69
N SER A 61 -8.13 9.01 -0.65
CA SER A 61 -6.94 8.21 -0.84
C SER A 61 -6.74 7.12 0.21
N PHE A 62 -5.99 6.11 -0.19
CA PHE A 62 -5.37 5.10 0.66
C PHE A 62 -3.87 5.09 0.35
N GLY A 63 -3.02 4.95 1.35
CA GLY A 63 -1.57 4.82 1.17
C GLY A 63 -0.95 3.98 2.26
N ASN A 64 -0.01 3.13 1.86
CA ASN A 64 0.86 2.35 2.74
C ASN A 64 2.30 2.42 2.18
N PRO A 65 3.28 3.02 2.88
CA PRO A 65 3.20 3.58 4.23
C PRO A 65 2.44 4.93 4.30
N SER A 66 2.51 5.73 3.24
CA SER A 66 1.68 6.93 3.06
C SER A 66 1.54 7.22 1.57
N VAL A 67 0.51 7.99 1.18
CA VAL A 67 0.30 8.38 -0.22
C VAL A 67 1.50 9.18 -0.73
N GLU A 68 1.96 10.13 0.06
CA GLU A 68 3.09 11.00 -0.29
C GLU A 68 4.38 10.19 -0.49
N SER A 69 4.70 9.25 0.41
CA SER A 69 5.89 8.42 0.28
C SER A 69 5.88 7.60 -1.01
N VAL A 70 4.77 6.93 -1.31
CA VAL A 70 4.62 6.11 -2.52
C VAL A 70 4.68 6.98 -3.78
N VAL A 71 4.02 8.14 -3.78
CA VAL A 71 4.02 9.07 -4.93
C VAL A 71 5.40 9.69 -5.15
N ASN A 72 6.04 10.21 -4.10
CA ASN A 72 7.38 10.79 -4.19
C ASN A 72 8.37 9.75 -4.75
N ARG A 73 8.26 8.52 -4.30
CA ARG A 73 9.10 7.43 -4.79
C ARG A 73 8.86 7.09 -6.26
N PHE A 74 7.58 7.05 -6.66
CA PHE A 74 7.20 6.84 -8.05
C PHE A 74 7.76 7.95 -8.96
N LEU A 75 7.67 9.21 -8.52
CA LEU A 75 8.11 10.38 -9.28
C LEU A 75 9.64 10.53 -9.33
N THR A 76 10.33 10.20 -8.25
CA THR A 76 11.79 10.33 -8.15
C THR A 76 12.55 9.16 -8.77
N GLY A 77 11.88 8.05 -9.09
CA GLY A 77 12.53 6.83 -9.56
C GLY A 77 13.40 6.15 -8.50
N ASN A 78 13.33 6.60 -7.24
CA ASN A 78 14.05 6.00 -6.11
C ASN A 78 13.32 4.73 -5.64
N HIS A 79 13.21 3.73 -6.52
CA HIS A 79 12.59 2.45 -6.17
C HIS A 79 13.21 1.93 -4.86
N PRO A 80 12.39 1.43 -3.91
CA PRO A 80 13.00 0.70 -2.81
C PRO A 80 13.81 -0.42 -3.46
N PRO A 81 14.99 -0.76 -2.94
CA PRO A 81 15.63 -1.98 -3.35
C PRO A 81 14.57 -3.10 -3.27
N THR A 82 14.33 -3.78 -4.38
CA THR A 82 13.52 -5.01 -4.47
C THR A 82 13.72 -5.85 -3.20
N LEU A 83 12.72 -6.59 -2.73
CA LEU A 83 12.83 -7.39 -1.49
C LEU A 83 14.16 -8.18 -1.38
N GLY A 84 14.69 -8.66 -2.50
CA GLY A 84 16.03 -9.25 -2.59
C GLY A 84 17.18 -8.27 -2.28
N THR A 85 17.22 -7.09 -2.91
CA THR A 85 18.24 -6.06 -2.63
C THR A 85 18.09 -5.44 -1.24
N ALA A 86 16.87 -5.28 -0.71
CA ALA A 86 16.67 -4.82 0.66
C ALA A 86 17.26 -5.82 1.68
N ARG A 87 17.03 -7.12 1.47
CA ARG A 87 17.63 -8.19 2.27
C ARG A 87 19.14 -8.26 2.13
N LEU A 88 19.69 -8.04 0.94
CA LEU A 88 21.14 -8.01 0.73
C LEU A 88 21.79 -6.82 1.45
N VAL A 89 21.17 -5.63 1.40
CA VAL A 89 21.64 -4.45 2.14
C VAL A 89 21.57 -4.69 3.65
N GLU A 90 20.48 -5.29 4.15
CA GLU A 90 20.32 -5.62 5.57
C GLU A 90 21.31 -6.70 6.04
N ALA A 91 21.54 -7.74 5.23
CA ALA A 91 22.54 -8.75 5.49
C ALA A 91 23.96 -8.15 5.52
N HIS A 92 24.30 -7.30 4.55
CA HIS A 92 25.61 -6.63 4.51
C HIS A 92 25.79 -5.69 5.71
N ARG A 93 24.76 -4.94 6.09
CA ARG A 93 24.77 -4.11 7.30
C ARG A 93 24.97 -4.97 8.56
N SER A 94 24.32 -6.12 8.66
CA SER A 94 24.44 -7.04 9.79
C SER A 94 25.84 -7.65 9.89
N GLU A 95 26.44 -7.99 8.75
CA GLU A 95 27.83 -8.48 8.67
C GLU A 95 28.83 -7.41 9.14
N ASN A 96 28.63 -6.16 8.72
CA ASN A 96 29.47 -5.04 9.13
C ASN A 96 29.40 -4.81 10.65
N VAL A 97 28.19 -4.88 11.24
CA VAL A 97 28.01 -4.77 12.70
C VAL A 97 28.71 -5.92 13.43
N ARG A 98 28.60 -7.15 12.92
CA ARG A 98 29.28 -8.32 13.51
C ARG A 98 30.80 -8.19 13.47
N ASN A 99 31.34 -7.74 12.34
CA ASN A 99 32.79 -7.50 12.20
C ASN A 99 33.27 -6.44 13.18
N ILE A 100 32.55 -5.33 13.32
CA ILE A 100 32.90 -4.28 14.29
C ILE A 100 32.87 -4.82 15.72
N ASN A 101 31.80 -5.56 16.09
CA ASN A 101 31.69 -6.15 17.42
C ASN A 101 32.82 -7.17 17.70
N TYR A 102 33.22 -7.95 16.70
CA TYR A 102 34.35 -8.87 16.82
C TYR A 102 35.66 -8.11 17.06
N GLN A 103 35.94 -7.07 16.28
CA GLN A 103 37.14 -6.24 16.44
C GLN A 103 37.19 -5.59 17.83
N LEU A 104 36.06 -5.03 18.30
CA LEU A 104 35.96 -4.47 19.64
C LEU A 104 36.20 -5.52 20.73
N THR A 105 35.72 -6.75 20.52
CA THR A 105 35.93 -7.86 21.46
C THR A 105 37.40 -8.26 21.53
N GLN A 106 38.11 -8.32 20.40
CA GLN A 106 39.55 -8.62 20.37
C GLN A 106 40.36 -7.55 21.10
N VAL A 107 40.07 -6.27 20.85
CA VAL A 107 40.73 -5.16 21.57
C VAL A 107 40.50 -5.20 23.08
N TYR A 108 39.33 -5.69 23.51
CA TYR A 108 39.00 -5.81 24.94
C TYR A 108 39.62 -7.04 25.61
N ILE A 109 40.06 -8.04 24.83
CA ILE A 109 40.70 -9.27 25.32
C ILE A 109 42.24 -9.13 25.32
N ASP A 110 42.80 -8.31 24.42
CA ASP A 110 44.24 -8.03 24.30
C ASP A 110 44.77 -6.99 25.31
N HIS A 111 43.97 -6.63 26.33
CA HIS A 111 44.34 -5.75 27.45
C HIS A 111 43.99 -6.42 28.79
#